data_AF-A0A8T5MUV0-F1
#
_entry.id   AF-A0A8T5MUV0-F1
#
_cell.length_a   1.000
_cell.length_b   1.000
_cell.length_c   1.000
_cell.angle_alpha   90.00
_cell.angle_beta   90.00
_cell.angle_gamma   90.00
#
_symmetry.space_group_name_H-M   'P 1'
#
loop_
_entity.id
_entity.type
_entity.pdbx_description
1 polymer ?
#
loop_
_entity_poly.entity_id
_entity_poly.type
_entity_poly.pdbx_seq_one_letter_code
_entity_poly.pdbx_strand_id
1 'polypeptide(L)'
;MNKIDKQIFHFTNLGFGNIEIKRKLGVKGINLSTSTIYRRANKFKKKFYDLHVLENFNDILDKDCILVSGSIYSRFYKSESKVRSLEFSCLPLRKLLLKKEIRVVPYFSSDYTKVMLIPNKMSKSKLIPRKYTTGITVSFNRFFEDGNKLKPKIDIYIPLKKFGIKDTDTIVDNDARILFPALKEFGWKLCEKRVTDSNNLADLFVQTKKRKYIIEITSEGKKRKKSAKLNMMLRYRIAAKSFFISTTSKRINATPIIILWNGLKENGVLNREFFNGCELLNIKLLFTDFNENWQFAVAKQLAEIDTNEQIL
;
A
#
# COMPACT_ATOMS: atom_id res chain seq x y z
N MET A 1 38.42 -0.90 -4.41
CA MET A 1 38.65 -0.51 -2.99
C MET A 1 39.90 -1.22 -2.51
N ASN A 2 40.92 -0.49 -2.06
CA ASN A 2 42.20 -1.07 -1.65
C ASN A 2 42.05 -1.89 -0.34
N LYS A 3 43.06 -2.71 -0.01
CA LYS A 3 43.03 -3.65 1.15
C LYS A 3 42.81 -2.92 2.47
N ILE A 4 43.45 -1.77 2.65
CA ILE A 4 43.35 -0.92 3.85
C ILE A 4 41.94 -0.35 4.01
N ASP A 5 41.37 0.17 2.93
CA ASP A 5 40.01 0.72 2.90
C ASP A 5 38.97 -0.37 3.19
N LYS A 6 39.18 -1.62 2.73
CA LYS A 6 38.34 -2.77 3.11
C LYS A 6 38.38 -3.05 4.61
N GLN A 7 39.56 -2.97 5.23
CA GLN A 7 39.73 -3.23 6.66
C GLN A 7 39.18 -2.08 7.52
N ILE A 8 39.44 -0.82 7.16
CA ILE A 8 38.84 0.35 7.84
C ILE A 8 37.31 0.29 7.74
N PHE A 9 36.78 0.00 6.55
CA PHE A 9 35.35 -0.19 6.33
C PHE A 9 34.77 -1.30 7.23
N HIS A 10 35.42 -2.47 7.25
CA HIS A 10 35.02 -3.60 8.07
C HIS A 10 35.01 -3.23 9.57
N PHE A 11 36.08 -2.64 10.10
CA PHE A 11 36.13 -2.24 11.51
C PHE A 11 35.15 -1.11 11.86
N THR A 12 34.92 -0.16 10.94
CA THR A 12 33.90 0.87 11.11
C THR A 12 32.50 0.25 11.21
N ASN A 13 32.20 -0.77 10.38
CA ASN A 13 30.92 -1.49 10.41
C ASN A 13 30.77 -2.38 11.65
N LEU A 14 31.87 -2.76 12.30
CA LEU A 14 31.87 -3.44 13.59
C LEU A 14 31.70 -2.47 14.77
N GLY A 15 31.63 -1.15 14.53
CA GLY A 15 31.35 -0.15 15.57
C GLY A 15 32.56 0.33 16.34
N PHE A 16 33.78 -0.06 15.94
CA PHE A 16 34.99 0.40 16.61
C PHE A 16 35.19 1.91 16.46
N GLY A 17 35.55 2.57 17.56
CA GLY A 17 35.98 3.97 17.54
C GLY A 17 37.29 4.15 16.75
N ASN A 18 37.57 5.36 16.26
CA ASN A 18 38.73 5.60 15.37
C ASN A 18 40.08 5.22 16.01
N ILE A 19 40.19 5.39 17.34
CA ILE A 19 41.39 5.00 18.12
C ILE A 19 41.54 3.48 18.12
N GLU A 20 40.44 2.74 18.26
CA GLU A 20 40.46 1.29 18.28
C GLU A 20 40.68 0.68 16.89
N ILE A 21 40.13 1.29 15.84
CA ILE A 21 40.45 0.94 14.45
C ILE A 21 41.95 1.11 14.20
N LYS A 22 42.56 2.20 14.70
CA LYS A 22 44.00 2.44 14.60
C LYS A 22 44.79 1.34 15.28
N ARG A 23 44.43 1.00 16.52
CA ARG A 23 45.06 -0.08 17.29
C ARG A 23 45.00 -1.41 16.52
N LYS A 24 43.83 -1.79 16.00
CA LYS A 24 43.65 -3.06 15.27
C LYS A 24 44.36 -3.11 13.91
N LEU A 25 44.51 -1.98 13.23
CA LEU A 25 45.31 -1.90 12.00
C LEU A 25 46.81 -1.94 12.29
N GLY A 26 47.26 -1.28 13.36
CA GLY A 26 48.64 -1.32 13.82
C GLY A 26 49.09 -2.74 14.16
N VAL A 27 48.25 -3.51 14.85
CA VAL A 27 48.50 -4.95 15.13
C VAL A 27 48.60 -5.79 13.86
N LYS A 28 47.98 -5.35 12.75
CA LYS A 28 48.06 -5.99 11.42
C LYS A 28 49.21 -5.44 10.56
N GLY A 29 50.16 -4.73 11.16
CA GLY A 29 51.32 -4.15 10.47
C GLY A 29 51.02 -2.89 9.64
N ILE A 30 49.85 -2.28 9.82
CA ILE A 30 49.44 -1.08 9.07
C ILE A 30 49.44 0.12 10.01
N ASN A 31 50.38 1.04 9.82
CA ASN A 31 50.45 2.27 10.62
C ASN A 31 49.80 3.45 9.89
N LEU A 32 48.68 3.95 10.42
CA LEU A 32 47.96 5.11 9.89
C LEU A 32 47.69 6.12 10.99
N SER A 33 47.75 7.41 10.64
CA SER A 33 47.34 8.45 11.58
C SER A 33 45.85 8.34 11.93
N THR A 34 45.51 8.75 13.16
CA THR A 34 44.12 8.77 13.63
C THR A 34 43.25 9.66 12.74
N SER A 35 43.81 10.76 12.22
CA SER A 35 43.14 11.66 11.26
C SER A 35 42.85 10.99 9.91
N THR A 36 43.77 10.16 9.41
CA THR A 36 43.56 9.40 8.17
C THR A 36 42.49 8.34 8.34
N ILE A 37 42.50 7.64 9.48
CA ILE A 37 41.46 6.67 9.82
C ILE A 37 40.12 7.36 9.96
N TYR A 38 40.05 8.47 10.69
CA TYR A 38 38.83 9.29 10.83
C TYR A 38 38.25 9.68 9.47
N ARG A 39 39.08 10.25 8.58
CA ARG A 39 38.66 10.67 7.23
C ARG A 39 38.16 9.50 6.39
N ARG A 40 38.85 8.35 6.42
CA ARG A 40 38.48 7.15 5.66
C ARG A 40 37.25 6.46 6.26
N ALA A 41 37.18 6.30 7.57
CA ALA A 41 36.02 5.76 8.30
C ALA A 41 34.77 6.61 8.04
N ASN A 42 34.88 7.95 8.09
CA ASN A 42 33.75 8.83 7.79
C ASN A 42 33.31 8.78 6.31
N LYS A 43 34.22 8.51 5.37
CA LYS A 43 33.87 8.20 3.97
C LYS A 43 32.98 6.95 3.87
N PHE A 44 33.12 6.01 4.80
CA PHE A 44 32.32 4.78 4.87
C PHE A 44 31.04 4.92 5.70
N LYS A 45 31.07 5.67 6.81
CA LYS A 45 29.86 6.05 7.56
C LYS A 45 28.85 6.78 6.69
N LYS A 46 29.32 7.55 5.69
CA LYS A 46 28.46 8.18 4.66
C LYS A 46 27.60 7.20 3.83
N LYS A 47 27.79 5.87 3.92
CA LYS A 47 27.05 4.86 3.14
C LYS A 47 26.04 4.04 3.95
N PHE A 48 25.96 4.22 5.26
CA PHE A 48 25.07 3.44 6.10
C PHE A 48 24.26 4.36 7.03
N TYR A 49 22.94 4.24 6.93
CA TYR A 49 21.92 5.21 7.34
C TYR A 49 21.56 5.16 8.82
N ASP A 50 21.24 6.32 9.40
CA ASP A 50 20.68 6.45 10.74
C ASP A 50 19.20 6.05 10.76
N LEU A 51 18.78 5.33 11.80
CA LEU A 51 17.39 4.91 12.02
C LEU A 51 16.68 5.99 12.84
N HIS A 52 15.55 6.49 12.35
CA HIS A 52 14.74 7.46 13.06
C HIS A 52 13.63 6.73 13.82
N VAL A 53 13.79 6.60 15.14
CA VAL A 53 12.75 6.08 16.05
C VAL A 53 12.04 7.27 16.67
N LEU A 54 10.72 7.19 16.76
CA LEU A 54 9.91 8.22 17.42
C LEU A 54 9.14 7.61 18.58
N GLU A 55 9.30 8.19 19.76
CA GLU A 55 8.54 7.82 20.97
C GLU A 55 7.05 8.10 20.78
N ASN A 56 6.71 9.24 20.16
CA ASN A 56 5.33 9.60 19.84
C ASN A 56 5.02 9.43 18.34
N PHE A 57 4.99 8.18 17.87
CA PHE A 57 4.67 7.88 16.47
C PHE A 57 3.28 8.39 16.04
N ASN A 58 2.32 8.49 16.97
CA ASN A 58 0.97 8.96 16.64
C ASN A 58 0.92 10.46 16.35
N ASP A 59 1.85 11.26 16.87
CA ASP A 59 1.85 12.73 16.67
C ASP A 59 2.19 13.11 15.23
N ILE A 60 2.96 12.27 14.56
CA ILE A 60 3.36 12.45 13.15
C ILE A 60 2.41 11.73 12.18
N LEU A 61 1.58 10.80 12.68
CA LEU A 61 0.73 9.95 11.86
C LEU A 61 -0.33 10.80 11.19
N ASP A 62 -0.15 11.03 9.89
CA ASP A 62 -1.14 11.73 9.08
C ASP A 62 -2.39 10.85 8.98
N LYS A 63 -3.56 11.42 9.28
CA LYS A 63 -4.86 10.74 9.10
C LYS A 63 -5.09 10.37 7.62
N ASP A 64 -4.36 11.02 6.71
CA ASP A 64 -4.42 10.80 5.28
C ASP A 64 -3.24 9.93 4.76
N CYS A 65 -3.16 8.69 5.24
CA CYS A 65 -2.13 7.72 4.84
C CYS A 65 -2.70 6.52 4.08
N ILE A 66 -1.93 6.00 3.13
CA ILE A 66 -2.07 4.61 2.67
C ILE A 66 -1.48 3.70 3.73
N LEU A 67 -2.22 2.66 4.11
CA LEU A 67 -1.69 1.56 4.92
C LEU A 67 -1.32 0.39 4.01
N VAL A 68 -0.05 -0.04 4.07
CA VAL A 68 0.43 -1.24 3.38
C VAL A 68 1.15 -2.16 4.34
N SER A 69 0.92 -3.45 4.19
CA SER A 69 1.68 -4.46 4.93
C SER A 69 3.05 -4.64 4.27
N GLY A 70 4.09 -4.52 5.08
CA GLY A 70 5.46 -4.79 4.69
C GLY A 70 6.04 -5.98 5.43
N SER A 71 7.28 -6.30 5.07
CA SER A 71 8.09 -7.27 5.78
C SER A 71 9.50 -6.72 5.93
N ILE A 72 10.07 -6.88 7.13
CA ILE A 72 11.48 -6.65 7.36
C ILE A 72 12.22 -7.97 7.15
N TYR A 73 13.25 -7.97 6.31
CA TYR A 73 14.17 -9.09 6.21
C TYR A 73 15.62 -8.64 6.42
N SER A 74 16.47 -9.60 6.82
CA SER A 74 17.92 -9.44 6.75
C SER A 74 18.41 -9.86 5.38
N ARG A 75 19.22 -9.01 4.74
CA ARG A 75 20.17 -9.45 3.72
C ARG A 75 21.56 -9.43 4.31
N PHE A 76 22.25 -10.55 4.20
CA PHE A 76 23.68 -10.59 4.46
C PHE A 76 24.39 -9.95 3.28
N TYR A 77 25.09 -8.84 3.53
CA TYR A 77 25.99 -8.28 2.54
C TYR A 77 27.39 -8.79 2.87
N LYS A 78 27.89 -9.73 2.05
CA LYS A 78 29.21 -10.39 2.16
C LYS A 78 29.56 -10.80 3.60
N SER A 79 29.18 -12.04 3.93
CA SER A 79 29.54 -12.86 5.10
C SER A 79 29.39 -12.30 6.51
N GLU A 80 29.35 -10.99 6.78
CA GLU A 80 29.51 -10.49 8.17
C GLU A 80 28.69 -9.24 8.53
N SER A 81 27.97 -8.60 7.58
CA SER A 81 27.08 -7.48 7.90
C SER A 81 25.61 -7.80 7.57
N LYS A 82 24.76 -7.85 8.61
CA LYS A 82 23.30 -7.95 8.46
C LYS A 82 22.74 -6.57 8.11
N VAL A 83 22.45 -6.33 6.84
CA VAL A 83 21.66 -5.17 6.40
C VAL A 83 20.19 -5.57 6.51
N ARG A 84 19.40 -4.83 7.27
CA ARG A 84 17.95 -5.03 7.29
C ARG A 84 17.33 -4.23 6.14
N SER A 85 16.27 -4.75 5.57
CA SER A 85 15.51 -4.03 4.55
C SER A 85 14.02 -4.25 4.75
N LEU A 86 13.27 -3.17 4.53
CA LEU A 86 11.83 -3.14 4.48
C LEU A 86 11.42 -3.38 3.04
N GLU A 87 10.54 -4.35 2.81
CA GLU A 87 9.92 -4.58 1.52
C GLU A 87 8.41 -4.58 1.63
N PHE A 88 7.79 -3.91 0.67
CA PHE A 88 6.34 -3.79 0.56
C PHE A 88 5.97 -3.47 -0.89
N SER A 89 4.69 -3.60 -1.21
CA SER A 89 4.15 -3.23 -2.53
C SER A 89 3.28 -1.99 -2.40
N CYS A 90 3.58 -0.95 -3.18
CA CYS A 90 2.73 0.23 -3.29
C CYS A 90 2.90 0.82 -4.70
N LEU A 91 1.96 0.53 -5.59
CA LEU A 91 2.08 0.94 -7.00
C LEU A 91 2.15 2.46 -7.19
N PRO A 92 1.32 3.30 -6.52
CA PRO A 92 1.42 4.75 -6.65
C PRO A 92 2.79 5.29 -6.25
N LEU A 93 3.32 4.86 -5.10
CA LEU A 93 4.65 5.26 -4.64
C LEU A 93 5.74 4.76 -5.60
N ARG A 94 5.63 3.54 -6.12
CA ARG A 94 6.60 2.97 -7.08
C ARG A 94 6.68 3.83 -8.35
N LYS A 95 5.54 4.28 -8.89
CA LYS A 95 5.51 5.15 -10.08
C LYS A 95 6.26 6.46 -9.83
N LEU A 96 6.07 7.10 -8.68
CA LEU A 96 6.78 8.32 -8.30
C LEU A 96 8.29 8.10 -8.16
N LEU A 97 8.70 6.98 -7.57
CA LEU A 97 10.11 6.63 -7.40
C LEU A 97 10.81 6.33 -8.73
N LEU A 98 10.14 5.68 -9.67
CA LEU A 98 10.68 5.38 -11.00
C LEU A 98 10.97 6.67 -11.79
N LYS A 99 10.17 7.71 -11.61
CA LYS A 99 10.42 9.05 -12.16
C LYS A 99 11.57 9.80 -11.48
N LYS A 100 12.17 9.23 -10.42
CA LYS A 100 13.22 9.85 -9.57
C LYS A 100 12.81 11.18 -8.93
N GLU A 101 11.51 11.44 -8.82
CA GLU A 101 10.98 12.73 -8.34
C GLU A 101 11.13 12.88 -6.82
N ILE A 102 11.25 11.76 -6.09
CA ILE A 102 11.12 11.76 -4.63
C ILE A 102 12.15 10.81 -3.99
N ARG A 103 12.75 11.25 -2.88
CA ARG A 103 13.55 10.44 -1.95
C ARG A 103 12.80 10.28 -0.64
N VAL A 104 13.04 9.21 0.13
CA VAL A 104 12.19 8.85 1.28
C VAL A 104 13.01 8.46 2.49
N VAL A 105 12.53 8.83 3.68
CA VAL A 105 13.06 8.41 4.97
C VAL A 105 12.00 7.59 5.72
N PRO A 106 12.34 6.40 6.23
CA PRO A 106 11.48 5.64 7.13
C PRO A 106 11.65 6.15 8.57
N TYR A 107 10.53 6.40 9.24
CA TYR A 107 10.43 6.66 10.67
C TYR A 107 9.73 5.47 11.32
N PHE A 108 10.33 4.88 12.36
CA PHE A 108 9.80 3.70 13.04
C PHE A 108 9.11 4.10 14.34
N SER A 109 8.06 3.38 14.71
CA SER A 109 7.54 3.40 16.08
C SER A 109 8.56 2.80 17.05
N SER A 110 8.48 3.17 18.33
CA SER A 110 9.35 2.66 19.40
C SER A 110 9.32 1.14 19.56
N ASP A 111 8.17 0.51 19.27
CA ASP A 111 7.96 -0.94 19.28
C ASP A 111 8.30 -1.63 17.94
N TYR A 112 8.70 -0.86 16.92
CA TYR A 112 9.03 -1.33 15.57
C TYR A 112 7.90 -2.08 14.84
N THR A 113 6.65 -1.95 15.27
CA THR A 113 5.49 -2.55 14.58
C THR A 113 4.94 -1.69 13.45
N LYS A 114 5.34 -0.40 13.41
CA LYS A 114 4.87 0.58 12.44
C LYS A 114 6.03 1.37 11.82
N VAL A 115 5.84 1.77 10.57
CA VAL A 115 6.75 2.67 9.84
C VAL A 115 5.95 3.75 9.16
N MET A 116 6.38 5.00 9.25
CA MET A 116 5.91 6.06 8.36
C MET A 116 7.01 6.43 7.36
N LEU A 117 6.65 6.43 6.08
CA LEU A 117 7.51 6.88 5.01
C LEU A 117 7.27 8.37 4.75
N ILE A 118 8.32 9.19 4.80
CA ILE A 118 8.22 10.63 4.56
C ILE A 118 9.14 11.03 3.40
N PRO A 119 8.67 11.85 2.44
CA PRO A 119 9.52 12.37 1.39
C PRO A 119 10.56 13.34 1.97
N ASN A 120 11.82 13.19 1.56
CA ASN A 120 12.91 14.06 2.01
C ASN A 120 13.95 14.20 0.90
N LYS A 121 13.96 15.37 0.23
CA LYS A 121 14.88 15.69 -0.88
C LYS A 121 16.35 15.68 -0.46
N MET A 122 16.64 16.05 0.78
CA MET A 122 18.00 16.09 1.35
C MET A 122 18.48 14.70 1.79
N SER A 123 17.55 13.75 1.95
CA SER A 123 17.89 12.39 2.35
C SER A 123 18.81 11.71 1.36
N LYS A 124 19.75 10.93 1.90
CA LYS A 124 20.57 10.00 1.11
C LYS A 124 19.87 8.65 0.91
N SER A 125 18.79 8.39 1.67
CA SER A 125 18.00 7.16 1.61
C SER A 125 17.23 7.11 0.30
N LYS A 126 17.59 6.15 -0.55
CA LYS A 126 16.89 5.87 -1.81
C LYS A 126 16.02 4.64 -1.61
N LEU A 127 14.72 4.78 -1.86
CA LEU A 127 13.90 3.61 -2.17
C LEU A 127 14.38 3.05 -3.50
N ILE A 128 14.65 1.75 -3.53
CA ILE A 128 15.05 1.06 -4.74
C ILE A 128 13.80 0.35 -5.27
N PRO A 129 13.15 0.85 -6.33
CA PRO A 129 12.09 0.11 -6.98
C PRO A 129 12.69 -1.17 -7.55
N ARG A 130 12.09 -2.34 -7.28
CA ARG A 130 12.55 -3.57 -7.92
C ARG A 130 12.21 -3.51 -9.41
N LYS A 131 13.18 -3.88 -10.23
CA LYS A 131 13.11 -3.79 -11.69
C LYS A 131 11.99 -4.67 -12.29
N TYR A 132 11.65 -5.78 -11.63
CA TYR A 132 10.75 -6.81 -12.17
C TYR A 132 9.53 -7.12 -11.29
N THR A 133 9.31 -6.38 -10.20
CA THR A 133 8.12 -6.56 -9.34
C THR A 133 7.51 -5.22 -8.93
N THR A 134 6.29 -5.25 -8.39
CA THR A 134 5.65 -4.11 -7.72
C THR A 134 6.30 -3.75 -6.37
N GLY A 135 7.27 -4.56 -5.93
CA GLY A 135 8.00 -4.40 -4.68
C GLY A 135 8.88 -3.15 -4.66
N ILE A 136 8.73 -2.39 -3.57
CA ILE A 136 9.61 -1.30 -3.16
C ILE A 136 10.48 -1.85 -2.03
N THR A 137 11.79 -1.60 -2.11
CA THR A 137 12.72 -1.98 -1.05
C THR A 137 13.39 -0.74 -0.45
N VAL A 138 13.43 -0.68 0.87
CA VAL A 138 14.15 0.33 1.66
C VAL A 138 15.22 -0.40 2.46
N SER A 139 16.48 -0.06 2.29
CA SER A 139 17.57 -0.63 3.10
C SER A 139 17.99 0.35 4.20
N PHE A 140 18.11 -0.13 5.44
CA PHE A 140 18.55 0.62 6.60
C PHE A 140 19.57 -0.20 7.41
N ASN A 141 20.46 0.46 8.16
CA ASN A 141 21.49 -0.24 8.93
C ASN A 141 21.25 -0.03 10.41
N ARG A 142 21.43 -1.12 11.18
CA ARG A 142 21.50 -1.17 12.67
C ARG A 142 20.19 -0.76 13.38
N PHE A 143 19.69 -1.41 14.43
CA PHE A 143 20.11 -2.50 15.31
C PHE A 143 18.82 -3.22 15.75
N PHE A 144 18.76 -4.54 15.70
CA PHE A 144 17.87 -5.33 16.58
C PHE A 144 18.84 -6.18 17.38
N GLU A 145 19.04 -5.83 18.65
CA GLU A 145 19.95 -6.59 19.52
C GLU A 145 19.34 -7.93 19.98
N ASP A 146 18.04 -8.12 19.77
CA ASP A 146 17.38 -9.35 20.18
C ASP A 146 17.46 -10.42 19.09
N GLY A 147 18.17 -11.49 19.46
CA GLY A 147 18.26 -12.72 18.72
C GLY A 147 16.87 -13.25 18.38
N ASN A 148 16.68 -13.58 17.11
CA ASN A 148 15.66 -14.49 16.61
C ASN A 148 14.28 -14.42 17.29
N LYS A 149 13.32 -13.74 16.65
CA LYS A 149 12.17 -14.42 16.03
C LYS A 149 11.36 -13.48 15.15
N LEU A 150 10.88 -14.07 14.07
CA LEU A 150 9.82 -13.63 13.16
C LEU A 150 10.15 -12.53 12.15
N LYS A 151 9.62 -12.75 10.94
CA LYS A 151 9.34 -11.72 9.93
C LYS A 151 8.20 -10.89 10.52
N PRO A 152 8.42 -9.75 11.19
CA PRO A 152 7.29 -8.98 11.66
C PRO A 152 6.64 -8.45 10.39
N LYS A 153 5.38 -8.86 10.15
CA LYS A 153 4.51 -8.02 9.33
C LYS A 153 4.54 -6.66 10.00
N ILE A 154 4.86 -5.64 9.22
CA ILE A 154 5.00 -4.28 9.70
C ILE A 154 4.02 -3.41 8.96
N ASP A 155 3.32 -2.56 9.69
CA ASP A 155 2.36 -1.64 9.11
C ASP A 155 3.09 -0.40 8.61
N ILE A 156 3.00 -0.14 7.31
CA ILE A 156 3.67 0.99 6.68
C ILE A 156 2.62 2.03 6.28
N TYR A 157 2.82 3.23 6.77
CA TYR A 157 2.01 4.42 6.53
C TYR A 157 2.70 5.32 5.50
N ILE A 158 1.99 5.66 4.43
CA ILE A 158 2.48 6.51 3.34
C ILE A 158 1.53 7.72 3.21
N PRO A 159 1.92 8.93 3.67
CA PRO A 159 1.06 10.10 3.63
C PRO A 159 0.79 10.58 2.20
N LEU A 160 -0.48 10.56 1.75
CA LEU A 160 -0.83 10.85 0.37
C LEU A 160 -0.36 12.24 -0.09
N LYS A 161 -0.73 13.27 0.68
CA LYS A 161 -0.46 14.67 0.35
C LYS A 161 1.03 14.97 0.23
N LYS A 162 1.85 14.42 1.14
CA LYS A 162 3.30 14.66 1.13
C LYS A 162 3.96 14.09 -0.14
N PHE A 163 3.44 12.97 -0.65
CA PHE A 163 3.92 12.36 -1.89
C PHE A 163 3.23 12.87 -3.16
N GLY A 164 2.22 13.73 -3.05
CA GLY A 164 1.40 14.15 -4.19
C GLY A 164 0.58 13.01 -4.81
N ILE A 165 0.27 11.97 -4.02
CA ILE A 165 -0.57 10.84 -4.46
C ILE A 165 -2.04 11.26 -4.26
N LYS A 166 -2.88 11.04 -5.28
CA LYS A 166 -4.32 11.33 -5.19
C LYS A 166 -5.07 10.18 -4.53
N ASP A 167 -6.20 10.44 -3.88
CA ASP A 167 -7.09 9.39 -3.34
C ASP A 167 -7.46 8.34 -4.42
N THR A 168 -7.69 8.79 -5.65
CA THR A 168 -8.02 7.91 -6.78
C THR A 168 -6.91 6.92 -7.12
N ASP A 169 -5.65 7.26 -6.84
CA ASP A 169 -4.53 6.36 -7.08
C ASP A 169 -4.49 5.20 -6.09
N THR A 170 -5.25 5.29 -4.99
CA THR A 170 -5.43 4.22 -4.00
C THR A 170 -6.67 3.37 -4.26
N ILE A 171 -7.29 3.48 -5.44
CA ILE A 171 -8.37 2.58 -5.84
C ILE A 171 -7.78 1.62 -6.85
N VAL A 172 -7.84 0.32 -6.58
CA VAL A 172 -7.21 -0.69 -7.44
C VAL A 172 -8.05 -0.93 -8.69
N ASP A 173 -9.35 -1.14 -8.53
CA ASP A 173 -10.27 -1.37 -9.64
C ASP A 173 -10.41 -0.13 -10.54
N ASN A 174 -10.44 -0.36 -11.85
CA ASN A 174 -10.45 0.72 -12.84
C ASN A 174 -11.82 1.41 -12.91
N ASP A 175 -12.91 0.64 -12.89
CA ASP A 175 -14.26 1.20 -12.97
C ASP A 175 -14.58 1.98 -11.68
N ALA A 176 -14.14 1.48 -10.53
CA ALA A 176 -14.22 2.20 -9.26
C ALA A 176 -13.39 3.48 -9.24
N ARG A 177 -12.20 3.47 -9.87
CA ARG A 177 -11.35 4.66 -10.02
C ARG A 177 -12.02 5.73 -10.88
N ILE A 178 -12.81 5.34 -11.87
CA ILE A 178 -13.62 6.24 -12.70
C ILE A 178 -14.85 6.75 -11.94
N LEU A 179 -15.49 5.89 -11.13
CA LEU A 179 -16.68 6.24 -10.37
C LEU A 179 -16.40 7.25 -9.24
N PHE A 180 -15.31 7.03 -8.48
CA PHE A 180 -15.07 7.78 -7.25
C PHE A 180 -15.00 9.31 -7.41
N PRO A 181 -14.36 9.89 -8.45
CA PRO A 181 -14.42 11.33 -8.71
C PRO A 181 -15.84 11.90 -8.74
N ALA A 182 -16.77 11.22 -9.43
CA ALA A 182 -18.18 11.65 -9.47
C ALA A 182 -18.81 11.57 -8.07
N LEU A 183 -18.56 10.51 -7.30
CA LEU A 183 -19.07 10.40 -5.93
C LEU A 183 -18.57 11.54 -5.00
N LYS A 184 -17.34 12.02 -5.20
CA LYS A 184 -16.81 13.15 -4.40
C LYS A 184 -17.62 14.43 -4.60
N GLU A 185 -18.16 14.66 -5.79
CA GLU A 185 -19.02 15.83 -6.07
C GLU A 185 -20.32 15.79 -5.25
N PHE A 186 -20.80 14.57 -4.93
CA PHE A 186 -21.94 14.35 -4.03
C PHE A 186 -21.54 14.25 -2.55
N GLY A 187 -20.31 14.63 -2.19
CA GLY A 187 -19.85 14.69 -0.79
C GLY A 187 -19.39 13.36 -0.18
N TRP A 188 -19.20 12.32 -1.00
CA TRP A 188 -18.71 11.02 -0.54
C TRP A 188 -17.21 11.06 -0.27
N LYS A 189 -16.75 10.26 0.70
CA LYS A 189 -15.34 10.14 1.08
C LYS A 189 -14.90 8.69 1.04
N LEU A 190 -13.67 8.45 0.63
CA LEU A 190 -13.07 7.12 0.69
C LEU A 190 -12.81 6.75 2.17
N CYS A 191 -13.32 5.60 2.61
CA CYS A 191 -13.12 5.12 3.99
C CYS A 191 -11.70 4.65 4.22
N GLU A 192 -11.14 3.91 3.27
CA GLU A 192 -9.84 3.28 3.40
C GLU A 192 -9.01 3.48 2.14
N LYS A 193 -7.76 3.92 2.32
CA LYS A 193 -6.80 4.16 1.25
C LYS A 193 -5.89 2.93 1.16
N ARG A 194 -6.27 1.92 0.36
CA ARG A 194 -5.54 0.64 0.23
C ARG A 194 -5.02 0.45 -1.19
N VAL A 195 -3.81 -0.06 -1.36
CA VAL A 195 -3.17 -0.21 -2.69
C VAL A 195 -2.89 -1.66 -3.08
N THR A 196 -3.43 -2.63 -2.35
CA THR A 196 -3.20 -4.06 -2.57
C THR A 196 -4.48 -4.89 -2.43
N ASP A 197 -4.68 -5.84 -3.35
CA ASP A 197 -5.88 -6.69 -3.43
C ASP A 197 -6.10 -7.61 -2.23
N SER A 198 -5.04 -8.00 -1.52
CA SER A 198 -5.09 -8.96 -0.41
C SER A 198 -5.92 -8.51 0.79
N ASN A 199 -6.34 -7.24 0.80
CA ASN A 199 -7.01 -6.56 1.88
C ASN A 199 -8.25 -5.77 1.40
N ASN A 200 -8.72 -6.01 0.16
CA ASN A 200 -9.87 -5.31 -0.40
C ASN A 200 -11.18 -5.84 0.21
N LEU A 201 -11.99 -4.93 0.73
CA LEU A 201 -13.34 -5.21 1.24
C LEU A 201 -14.39 -5.22 0.11
N ALA A 202 -14.13 -4.46 -0.95
CA ALA A 202 -14.86 -4.40 -2.20
C ALA A 202 -14.01 -3.61 -3.22
N ASP A 203 -14.51 -3.45 -4.45
CA ASP A 203 -13.92 -2.54 -5.44
C ASP A 203 -13.86 -1.09 -4.93
N LEU A 204 -14.86 -0.65 -4.15
CA LEU A 204 -14.86 0.66 -3.48
C LEU A 204 -15.49 0.60 -2.08
N PHE A 205 -14.85 1.25 -1.09
CA PHE A 205 -15.38 1.44 0.25
C PHE A 205 -15.42 2.93 0.60
N VAL A 206 -16.63 3.48 0.69
CA VAL A 206 -16.87 4.92 0.81
C VAL A 206 -17.88 5.21 1.91
N GLN A 207 -17.90 6.46 2.37
CA GLN A 207 -18.86 6.93 3.37
C GLN A 207 -19.36 8.33 3.04
N THR A 208 -20.62 8.56 3.41
CA THR A 208 -21.19 9.88 3.58
C THR A 208 -20.98 10.33 5.04
N LYS A 209 -21.55 11.46 5.45
CA LYS A 209 -21.54 11.84 6.88
C LYS A 209 -22.31 10.85 7.76
N LYS A 210 -23.20 10.05 7.17
CA LYS A 210 -24.20 9.26 7.89
C LYS A 210 -23.89 7.77 7.84
N ARG A 211 -23.50 7.26 6.67
CA ARG A 211 -23.41 5.81 6.42
C ARG A 211 -22.17 5.46 5.63
N LYS A 212 -21.82 4.19 5.76
CA LYS A 212 -20.75 3.53 5.02
C LYS A 212 -21.37 2.68 3.92
N TYR A 213 -20.68 2.56 2.80
CA TYR A 213 -21.12 1.84 1.62
C TYR A 213 -19.96 1.03 1.06
N ILE A 214 -20.21 -0.23 0.77
CA ILE A 214 -19.29 -1.03 -0.04
C ILE A 214 -19.92 -1.29 -1.38
N ILE A 215 -19.12 -1.11 -2.44
CA ILE A 215 -19.60 -1.09 -3.81
C ILE A 215 -18.73 -2.06 -4.62
N GLU A 216 -19.37 -3.04 -5.23
CA GLU A 216 -18.78 -3.90 -6.25
C GLU A 216 -19.24 -3.43 -7.62
N ILE A 217 -18.33 -3.40 -8.59
CA ILE A 217 -18.61 -2.94 -9.95
C ILE A 217 -18.25 -4.05 -10.91
N THR A 218 -19.12 -4.34 -11.86
CA THR A 218 -18.81 -5.32 -12.91
C THR A 218 -19.42 -4.94 -14.24
N SER A 219 -18.52 -4.65 -15.18
CA SER A 219 -18.80 -4.51 -16.61
C SER A 219 -18.63 -5.85 -17.36
N GLU A 220 -18.47 -6.97 -16.63
CA GLU A 220 -18.36 -8.29 -17.24
C GLU A 220 -19.61 -8.62 -18.10
N GLY A 221 -19.38 -9.21 -19.27
CA GLY A 221 -20.44 -9.52 -20.24
C GLY A 221 -20.50 -8.57 -21.43
N LYS A 222 -20.08 -7.31 -21.28
CA LYS A 222 -20.15 -6.29 -22.36
C LYS A 222 -19.35 -6.66 -23.63
N LYS A 223 -18.25 -7.41 -23.50
CA LYS A 223 -17.33 -7.76 -24.61
C LYS A 223 -17.30 -9.25 -25.01
N ARG A 224 -18.13 -10.12 -24.40
CA ARG A 224 -18.00 -11.58 -24.57
C ARG A 224 -18.97 -12.15 -25.62
N LYS A 225 -18.52 -13.16 -26.38
CA LYS A 225 -19.39 -13.96 -27.25
C LYS A 225 -20.42 -14.72 -26.41
N LYS A 226 -21.67 -14.73 -26.88
CA LYS A 226 -22.83 -15.26 -26.16
C LYS A 226 -22.84 -16.80 -26.22
N SER A 227 -22.63 -17.48 -25.10
CA SER A 227 -22.88 -18.92 -24.97
C SER A 227 -23.47 -19.26 -23.59
N ALA A 228 -24.31 -20.30 -23.52
CA ALA A 228 -24.98 -20.69 -22.28
C ALA A 228 -23.99 -21.01 -21.14
N LYS A 229 -22.90 -21.73 -21.46
CA LYS A 229 -21.83 -22.06 -20.50
C LYS A 229 -21.15 -20.80 -19.95
N LEU A 230 -20.88 -19.81 -20.80
CA LEU A 230 -20.29 -18.54 -20.38
C LEU A 230 -21.24 -17.73 -19.50
N ASN A 231 -22.52 -17.69 -19.84
CA ASN A 231 -23.55 -17.01 -19.04
C ASN A 231 -23.68 -17.64 -17.65
N MET A 232 -23.66 -18.96 -17.57
CA MET A 232 -23.71 -19.69 -16.29
C MET A 232 -22.49 -19.37 -15.41
N MET A 233 -21.27 -19.41 -15.97
CA MET A 233 -20.06 -19.04 -15.23
C MET A 233 -20.07 -17.57 -14.77
N LEU A 234 -20.58 -16.67 -15.61
CA LEU A 234 -20.71 -15.25 -15.28
C LEU A 234 -21.69 -15.04 -14.13
N ARG A 235 -22.85 -15.72 -14.15
CA ARG A 235 -23.82 -15.72 -13.05
C ARG A 235 -23.18 -16.17 -11.74
N TYR A 236 -22.45 -17.28 -11.73
CA TYR A 236 -21.79 -17.78 -10.52
C TYR A 236 -20.75 -16.80 -9.97
N ARG A 237 -19.98 -16.14 -10.85
CA ARG A 237 -19.03 -15.09 -10.43
C ARG A 237 -19.72 -13.90 -9.78
N ILE A 238 -20.81 -13.41 -10.38
CA ILE A 238 -21.57 -12.28 -9.84
C ILE A 238 -22.24 -12.68 -8.51
N ALA A 239 -22.79 -13.89 -8.42
CA ALA A 239 -23.35 -14.42 -7.17
C ALA A 239 -22.28 -14.53 -6.06
N ALA A 240 -21.07 -15.00 -6.38
CA ALA A 240 -19.97 -15.05 -5.43
C ALA A 240 -19.56 -13.66 -4.93
N LYS A 241 -19.44 -12.67 -5.83
CA LYS A 241 -19.24 -11.26 -5.45
C LYS A 241 -20.36 -10.74 -4.54
N SER A 242 -21.61 -11.09 -4.86
CA SER A 242 -22.79 -10.69 -4.09
C SER A 242 -22.80 -11.26 -2.67
N PHE A 243 -22.40 -12.52 -2.53
CA PHE A 243 -22.26 -13.13 -1.21
C PHE A 243 -21.11 -12.51 -0.40
N PHE A 244 -19.96 -12.29 -1.06
CA PHE A 244 -18.80 -11.67 -0.43
C PHE A 244 -19.10 -10.25 0.07
N ILE A 245 -19.77 -9.42 -0.74
CA ILE A 245 -20.13 -8.06 -0.34
C ILE A 245 -21.15 -8.09 0.81
N SER A 246 -22.18 -8.94 0.77
CA SER A 246 -23.15 -9.01 1.88
C SER A 246 -22.49 -9.40 3.20
N THR A 247 -21.65 -10.44 3.21
CA THR A 247 -20.94 -10.87 4.44
C THR A 247 -19.97 -9.81 4.97
N THR A 248 -19.24 -9.14 4.08
CA THR A 248 -18.32 -8.06 4.45
C THR A 248 -19.07 -6.84 4.98
N SER A 249 -20.18 -6.46 4.35
CA SER A 249 -21.01 -5.31 4.72
C SER A 249 -21.53 -5.40 6.15
N LYS A 250 -21.98 -6.59 6.57
CA LYS A 250 -22.44 -6.87 7.94
C LYS A 250 -21.34 -6.67 8.98
N ARG A 251 -20.11 -7.10 8.67
CA ARG A 251 -18.97 -7.00 9.61
C ARG A 251 -18.53 -5.56 9.88
N ILE A 252 -18.67 -4.68 8.89
CA ILE A 252 -18.19 -3.29 8.96
C ILE A 252 -19.33 -2.27 9.06
N ASN A 253 -20.57 -2.74 9.21
CA ASN A 253 -21.80 -1.95 9.22
C ASN A 253 -21.88 -0.97 8.04
N ALA A 254 -21.88 -1.52 6.82
CA ALA A 254 -22.01 -0.77 5.58
C ALA A 254 -23.19 -1.26 4.74
N THR A 255 -23.72 -0.42 3.87
CA THR A 255 -24.74 -0.79 2.88
C THR A 255 -24.05 -1.46 1.67
N PRO A 256 -24.40 -2.71 1.31
CA PRO A 256 -23.83 -3.39 0.15
C PRO A 256 -24.54 -2.97 -1.15
N ILE A 257 -23.74 -2.56 -2.14
CA ILE A 257 -24.23 -2.15 -3.46
C ILE A 257 -23.46 -2.89 -4.56
N ILE A 258 -24.16 -3.35 -5.59
CA ILE A 258 -23.53 -3.91 -6.79
C ILE A 258 -23.99 -3.12 -8.01
N ILE A 259 -23.02 -2.60 -8.77
CA ILE A 259 -23.24 -1.93 -10.04
C ILE A 259 -22.97 -2.93 -11.16
N LEU A 260 -23.99 -3.20 -11.96
CA LEU A 260 -24.04 -4.24 -12.97
C LEU A 260 -24.25 -3.64 -14.35
N TRP A 261 -23.74 -4.33 -15.39
CA TRP A 261 -24.08 -3.98 -16.76
C TRP A 261 -25.54 -4.31 -17.08
N ASN A 262 -26.31 -3.37 -17.64
CA ASN A 262 -27.73 -3.55 -18.03
C ASN A 262 -27.96 -4.84 -18.83
N GLY A 263 -27.07 -5.12 -19.79
CA GLY A 263 -27.16 -6.30 -20.65
C GLY A 263 -27.15 -7.63 -19.91
N LEU A 264 -26.70 -7.70 -18.64
CA LEU A 264 -26.80 -8.92 -17.84
C LEU A 264 -28.25 -9.33 -17.54
N LYS A 265 -29.13 -8.34 -17.35
CA LYS A 265 -30.56 -8.56 -17.17
C LYS A 265 -31.23 -8.87 -18.51
N GLU A 266 -30.97 -8.04 -19.52
CA GLU A 266 -31.60 -8.15 -20.85
C GLU A 266 -31.26 -9.47 -21.56
N ASN A 267 -30.03 -9.96 -21.40
CA ASN A 267 -29.59 -11.22 -22.00
C ASN A 267 -29.90 -12.46 -21.12
N GLY A 268 -30.69 -12.32 -20.06
CA GLY A 268 -31.08 -13.44 -19.18
C GLY A 268 -29.94 -14.09 -18.40
N VAL A 269 -28.80 -13.40 -18.25
CA VAL A 269 -27.69 -13.90 -17.42
C VAL A 269 -28.13 -13.91 -15.95
N LEU A 270 -28.83 -12.87 -15.51
CA LEU A 270 -29.42 -12.78 -14.17
C LEU A 270 -30.87 -13.22 -14.21
N ASN A 271 -31.20 -14.24 -13.41
CA ASN A 271 -32.54 -14.81 -13.31
C ASN A 271 -33.27 -14.32 -12.05
N ARG A 272 -34.56 -14.66 -11.94
CA ARG A 272 -35.40 -14.29 -10.80
C ARG A 272 -34.79 -14.70 -9.46
N GLU A 273 -34.18 -15.88 -9.40
CA GLU A 273 -33.54 -16.41 -8.19
C GLU A 273 -32.37 -15.52 -7.74
N PHE A 274 -31.59 -14.97 -8.67
CA PHE A 274 -30.53 -14.01 -8.35
C PHE A 274 -31.09 -12.74 -7.71
N PHE A 275 -32.17 -12.18 -8.27
CA PHE A 275 -32.81 -10.98 -7.74
C PHE A 275 -33.39 -11.23 -6.34
N ASN A 276 -34.12 -12.33 -6.15
CA ASN A 276 -34.65 -12.74 -4.85
C ASN A 276 -33.52 -12.91 -3.81
N GLY A 277 -32.39 -13.51 -4.23
CA GLY A 277 -31.22 -13.67 -3.36
C GLY A 277 -30.61 -12.33 -2.93
N CYS A 278 -30.53 -11.36 -3.84
CA CYS A 278 -30.03 -10.02 -3.52
C CYS A 278 -30.96 -9.29 -2.55
N GLU A 279 -32.28 -9.41 -2.75
CA GLU A 279 -33.29 -8.84 -1.85
C GLU A 279 -33.18 -9.43 -0.42
N LEU A 280 -33.12 -10.75 -0.30
CA LEU A 280 -32.95 -11.44 0.99
C LEU A 280 -31.65 -11.03 1.72
N LEU A 281 -30.61 -10.70 0.95
CA LEU A 281 -29.32 -10.26 1.48
C LEU A 281 -29.22 -8.74 1.68
N ASN A 282 -30.31 -8.00 1.43
CA ASN A 282 -30.38 -6.53 1.46
C ASN A 282 -29.32 -5.85 0.58
N ILE A 283 -29.00 -6.45 -0.56
CA ILE A 283 -28.06 -5.90 -1.54
C ILE A 283 -28.80 -4.97 -2.49
N LYS A 284 -28.34 -3.73 -2.61
CA LYS A 284 -28.86 -2.80 -3.61
C LYS A 284 -28.21 -3.08 -4.95
N LEU A 285 -29.02 -3.22 -5.99
CA LEU A 285 -28.57 -3.42 -7.36
C LEU A 285 -28.75 -2.13 -8.14
N LEU A 286 -27.68 -1.66 -8.78
CA LEU A 286 -27.72 -0.59 -9.77
C LEU A 286 -27.32 -1.15 -11.12
N PHE A 287 -27.99 -0.70 -12.17
CA PHE A 287 -27.69 -1.13 -13.53
C PHE A 287 -27.29 0.06 -14.40
N THR A 288 -26.27 -0.14 -15.23
CA THR A 288 -25.74 0.89 -16.13
C THR A 288 -25.17 0.27 -17.41
N ASP A 289 -25.11 1.04 -18.49
CA ASP A 289 -24.51 0.59 -19.75
C ASP A 289 -22.99 0.75 -19.81
N PHE A 290 -22.38 1.43 -18.83
CA PHE A 290 -20.96 1.82 -18.86
C PHE A 290 -20.61 2.59 -20.15
N ASN A 291 -21.52 3.48 -20.56
CA ASN A 291 -21.30 4.43 -21.66
C ASN A 291 -20.55 5.67 -21.15
N GLU A 292 -20.28 6.64 -22.01
CA GLU A 292 -19.64 7.88 -21.57
C GLU A 292 -20.43 8.54 -20.43
N ASN A 293 -19.74 9.06 -19.42
CA ASN A 293 -20.32 9.71 -18.23
C ASN A 293 -21.21 8.82 -17.35
N TRP A 294 -21.18 7.48 -17.50
CA TRP A 294 -21.94 6.56 -16.65
C TRP A 294 -21.72 6.78 -15.15
N GLN A 295 -20.52 7.20 -14.76
CA GLN A 295 -20.15 7.45 -13.37
C GLN A 295 -21.03 8.52 -12.71
N PHE A 296 -21.46 9.55 -13.45
CA PHE A 296 -22.30 10.62 -12.91
C PHE A 296 -23.74 10.16 -12.71
N ALA A 297 -24.27 9.39 -13.67
CA ALA A 297 -25.61 8.81 -13.56
C ALA A 297 -25.69 7.85 -12.36
N VAL A 298 -24.67 7.01 -12.18
CA VAL A 298 -24.58 6.10 -11.04
C VAL A 298 -24.38 6.87 -9.72
N ALA A 299 -23.51 7.88 -9.68
CA ALA A 299 -23.31 8.69 -8.49
C ALA A 299 -24.58 9.41 -8.04
N LYS A 300 -25.39 9.90 -8.98
CA LYS A 300 -26.70 10.51 -8.69
C LYS A 300 -27.66 9.50 -8.07
N GLN A 301 -27.81 8.31 -8.66
CA GLN A 301 -28.66 7.24 -8.11
C GLN A 301 -28.20 6.82 -6.70
N LEU A 302 -26.89 6.76 -6.47
CA LEU A 302 -26.33 6.47 -5.14
C LEU A 302 -26.67 7.56 -4.11
N ALA A 303 -26.65 8.84 -4.50
CA ALA A 303 -27.06 9.95 -3.64
C ALA A 303 -28.56 9.90 -3.31
N GLU A 304 -29.40 9.49 -4.25
CA GLU A 304 -30.84 9.27 -4.03
C GLU A 304 -31.07 8.12 -3.04
N ILE A 305 -30.31 7.02 -3.16
CA ILE A 305 -30.33 5.91 -2.19
C ILE A 305 -29.92 6.40 -0.79
N ASP A 306 -28.82 7.14 -0.65
CA ASP A 306 -28.38 7.70 0.65
C ASP A 306 -29.42 8.64 1.26
N THR A 307 -30.25 9.29 0.44
CA THR A 307 -31.33 10.18 0.91
C THR A 307 -32.58 9.42 1.32
N ASN A 308 -33.08 8.50 0.49
CA ASN A 308 -34.32 7.77 0.75
C ASN A 308 -34.23 6.86 1.97
N GLU A 309 -33.05 6.28 2.24
CA GLU A 309 -32.87 5.48 3.45
C GLU A 309 -32.75 6.33 4.73
N GLN A 310 -32.78 7.67 4.67
CA GLN A 310 -32.82 8.54 5.87
C GLN A 310 -34.23 8.67 6.44
N ILE A 311 -35.25 8.34 5.66
CA ILE A 311 -36.66 8.48 6.00
C ILE A 311 -37.17 7.22 6.74
N LEU A 312 -36.39 6.14 6.72
CA LEU A 312 -36.62 4.86 7.40
C LEU A 312 -35.70 4.71 8.61
#